data_AF-A0A7S1S9X1-F1
#
_entry.id   AF-A0A7S1S9X1-F1
#
_cell.length_a   1.000
_cell.length_b   1.000
_cell.length_c   1.000
_cell.angle_alpha   90.00
_cell.angle_beta   90.00
_cell.angle_gamma   90.00
#
_symmetry.space_group_name_H-M   'P 1'
#
loop_
_entity.id
_entity.type
_entity.pdbx_description
1 polymer ?
#
loop_
_entity_poly.entity_id
_entity_poly.type
_entity_poly.pdbx_seq_one_letter_code
_entity_poly.pdbx_strand_id
1 'polypeptide(L)'
;AIADKVEAELSRLRKALDPAPVKALRQTRRTSQFYDIRWLYEELLHAEPAGTWLVFTDDDDLWGPQRVEAYFTVVSQHGSSVGVTAVCATHKVRPTHRTKLARTAKEVSMHLASGDAKHCGGVKVEEEFFDFSCPLETLGAFFGLCSDEMLLHPFADLRFTRFMSEYYDGGRVMYFPTDKVWVYYYSTAYRTPDDTEAFNQFEAQDQASTVVRIRPEDLEEARAMCAKRCGGRAPSKAELDEMADLVSSLRQNIDGVLIRHFPDEPLTVGEMKRIAVGQCQGNVLALQICERLARQSCTRFGIQLE
;
A
#
# COMPACT_ATOMS: atom_id res chain seq x y z
N ALA A 1 24.57 9.63 22.61
CA ALA A 1 24.94 8.25 22.21
C ALA A 1 24.17 7.79 20.97
N ILE A 2 22.86 7.52 21.05
CA ILE A 2 22.06 7.16 19.87
C ILE A 2 21.92 8.36 18.91
N ALA A 3 21.62 9.55 19.45
CA ALA A 3 21.50 10.78 18.66
C ALA A 3 22.75 11.08 17.82
N ASP A 4 23.96 10.92 18.38
CA ASP A 4 25.21 11.19 17.66
C ASP A 4 25.46 10.18 16.53
N LYS A 5 25.07 8.92 16.73
CA LYS A 5 25.13 7.89 15.67
C LYS A 5 24.11 8.16 14.57
N VAL A 6 22.89 8.57 14.93
CA VAL A 6 21.85 8.96 13.97
C VAL A 6 22.32 10.17 13.16
N GLU A 7 22.89 11.19 13.79
CA GLU A 7 23.42 12.36 13.08
C GLU A 7 24.60 12.02 12.16
N ALA A 8 25.48 11.10 12.58
CA ALA A 8 26.56 10.62 11.72
C ALA A 8 26.03 9.88 10.47
N GLU A 9 25.03 9.01 10.62
CA GLU A 9 24.39 8.32 9.50
C GLU A 9 23.58 9.29 8.61
N LEU A 10 22.84 10.23 9.20
CA LEU A 10 22.15 11.28 8.45
C LEU A 10 23.14 12.15 7.67
N SER A 11 24.31 12.43 8.23
CA SER A 11 25.40 13.16 7.55
C SER A 11 26.01 12.33 6.41
N ARG A 12 26.24 11.03 6.62
CA ARG A 12 26.68 10.10 5.56
C ARG A 12 25.67 10.08 4.42
N LEU A 13 24.38 9.88 4.73
CA LEU A 13 23.29 9.89 3.76
C LEU A 13 23.24 11.23 3.02
N ARG A 14 23.23 12.37 3.73
CA ARG A 14 23.26 13.70 3.09
C ARG A 14 24.43 13.86 2.13
N LYS A 15 25.62 13.37 2.47
CA LYS A 15 26.81 13.43 1.61
C LYS A 15 26.71 12.49 0.41
N ALA A 16 26.20 11.27 0.59
CA ALA A 16 25.92 10.33 -0.51
C ALA A 16 24.85 10.90 -1.46
N LEU A 17 23.92 11.67 -0.89
CA LEU A 17 22.88 12.41 -1.57
C LEU A 17 23.33 13.84 -1.94
N ASP A 18 24.62 14.20 -2.03
CA ASP A 18 25.06 15.56 -2.41
C ASP A 18 25.82 15.55 -3.75
N PRO A 19 25.41 16.35 -4.77
CA PRO A 19 24.22 17.21 -4.78
C PRO A 19 22.96 16.39 -4.58
N ALA A 20 21.97 16.97 -3.86
CA ALA A 20 20.65 16.37 -3.66
C ALA A 20 20.24 15.62 -4.95
N PRO A 21 20.22 14.27 -4.97
CA PRO A 21 19.86 13.54 -6.18
C PRO A 21 18.39 13.77 -6.51
N VAL A 22 17.66 14.45 -5.59
CA VAL A 22 16.43 15.18 -5.85
C VAL A 22 16.69 16.31 -6.87
N LYS A 23 16.95 15.91 -8.12
CA LYS A 23 16.37 16.61 -9.24
C LYS A 23 14.88 16.55 -8.97
N ALA A 24 14.21 17.70 -8.90
CA ALA A 24 12.76 17.72 -9.03
C ALA A 24 12.45 17.11 -10.39
N LEU A 25 12.24 15.80 -10.44
CA LEU A 25 11.88 15.10 -11.64
C LEU A 25 10.45 15.54 -11.90
N ARG A 26 10.29 16.39 -12.92
CA ARG A 26 8.97 16.69 -13.44
C ARG A 26 8.41 15.36 -13.93
N GLN A 27 7.57 14.74 -13.13
CA GLN A 27 6.83 13.55 -13.52
C GLN A 27 6.04 13.88 -14.79
N THR A 28 6.44 13.27 -15.91
CA THR A 28 5.72 13.39 -17.19
C THR A 28 4.43 12.56 -17.18
N ARG A 29 4.34 11.61 -16.25
CA ARG A 29 3.21 10.75 -15.98
C ARG A 29 3.05 10.60 -14.48
N ARG A 30 1.81 10.56 -14.01
CA ARG A 30 1.49 10.18 -12.62
C ARG A 30 1.84 8.71 -12.43
N THR A 31 2.86 8.43 -11.64
CA THR A 31 3.24 7.09 -11.18
C THR A 31 2.61 6.83 -9.81
N SER A 32 2.55 5.57 -9.39
CA SER A 32 2.21 5.26 -7.99
C SER A 32 3.44 5.49 -7.10
N GLN A 33 3.20 5.70 -5.81
CA GLN A 33 4.28 5.84 -4.82
C GLN A 33 5.23 4.62 -4.84
N PHE A 34 4.72 3.41 -5.01
CA PHE A 34 5.53 2.19 -5.03
C PHE A 34 6.42 2.08 -6.27
N TYR A 35 6.02 2.67 -7.39
CA TYR A 35 6.88 2.75 -8.57
C TYR A 35 8.08 3.67 -8.29
N ASP A 36 7.85 4.80 -7.63
CA ASP A 36 8.91 5.73 -7.26
C ASP A 36 9.83 5.14 -6.17
N ILE A 37 9.26 4.41 -5.20
CA ILE A 37 10.03 3.70 -4.17
C ILE A 37 10.89 2.59 -4.79
N ARG A 38 10.41 1.86 -5.81
CA ARG A 38 11.24 0.85 -6.49
C ARG A 38 12.48 1.48 -7.10
N TRP A 39 12.32 2.61 -7.81
CA TRP A 39 13.46 3.32 -8.35
C TRP A 39 14.44 3.74 -7.24
N LEU A 40 13.93 4.29 -6.12
CA LEU A 40 14.76 4.63 -4.96
C LEU A 40 15.49 3.41 -4.40
N TYR A 41 14.83 2.25 -4.35
CA TYR A 41 15.41 1.00 -3.90
C TYR A 41 16.55 0.55 -4.80
N GLU A 42 16.33 0.51 -6.11
CA GLU A 42 17.31 0.09 -7.12
C GLU A 42 18.50 1.03 -7.21
N GLU A 43 18.32 2.33 -6.99
CA GLU A 43 19.42 3.30 -7.10
C GLU A 43 20.22 3.44 -5.81
N LEU A 44 19.56 3.35 -4.65
CA LEU A 44 20.17 3.75 -3.37
C LEU A 44 19.99 2.70 -2.27
N LEU A 45 18.78 2.21 -2.03
CA LEU A 45 18.52 1.44 -0.81
C LEU A 45 19.11 0.03 -0.86
N HIS A 46 19.19 -0.61 -2.03
CA HIS A 46 19.71 -1.98 -2.15
C HIS A 46 21.18 -2.13 -1.72
N ALA A 47 21.92 -1.01 -1.61
CA ALA A 47 23.31 -0.98 -1.17
C ALA A 47 23.45 -0.80 0.35
N GLU A 48 22.36 -0.51 1.07
CA GLU A 48 22.39 -0.39 2.52
C GLU A 48 22.61 -1.76 3.19
N PRO A 49 23.19 -1.82 4.40
CA PRO A 49 23.49 -3.09 5.07
C PRO A 49 22.24 -3.95 5.30
N ALA A 50 22.42 -5.27 5.27
CA ALA A 50 21.37 -6.21 5.64
C ALA A 50 20.88 -5.96 7.08
N GLY A 51 19.58 -6.11 7.31
CA GLY A 51 18.89 -5.78 8.55
C GLY A 51 18.56 -4.29 8.70
N THR A 52 18.78 -3.47 7.67
CA THR A 52 18.35 -2.07 7.68
C THR A 52 16.84 -1.99 7.64
N TRP A 53 16.26 -1.30 8.62
CA TRP A 53 14.82 -1.04 8.69
C TRP A 53 14.47 0.27 7.98
N LEU A 54 13.53 0.19 7.06
CA LEU A 54 12.98 1.31 6.33
C LEU A 54 11.69 1.77 7.02
N VAL A 55 11.51 3.07 7.20
CA VAL A 55 10.28 3.63 7.75
C VAL A 55 9.67 4.58 6.73
N PHE A 56 8.41 4.33 6.36
CA PHE A 56 7.69 5.15 5.40
C PHE A 56 6.93 6.28 6.11
N THR A 57 6.90 7.45 5.50
CA THR A 57 6.27 8.65 6.05
C THR A 57 5.80 9.56 4.92
N ASP A 58 4.75 10.31 5.18
CA ASP A 58 4.33 11.43 4.33
C ASP A 58 5.26 12.64 4.53
N ASP A 59 5.27 13.54 3.54
CA ASP A 59 6.00 14.82 3.59
C ASP A 59 5.38 15.84 4.57
N ASP A 60 4.17 15.57 5.04
CA ASP A 60 3.44 16.39 6.01
C ASP A 60 3.49 15.87 7.46
N ASP A 61 4.20 14.77 7.73
CA ASP A 61 4.44 14.28 9.09
C ASP A 61 5.72 14.93 9.68
N LEU A 62 5.56 15.51 10.87
CA LEU A 62 6.63 16.12 11.65
C LEU A 62 7.43 15.11 12.47
N TRP A 63 7.05 13.83 12.47
CA TRP A 63 7.70 12.77 13.24
C TRP A 63 7.70 13.05 14.76
N GLY A 64 6.51 12.93 15.35
CA GLY A 64 6.34 13.02 16.80
C GLY A 64 7.39 12.17 17.57
N PRO A 65 8.06 12.71 18.60
CA PRO A 65 9.10 11.99 19.33
C PRO A 65 8.65 10.63 19.89
N GLN A 66 7.40 10.55 20.36
CA GLN A 66 6.81 9.31 20.89
C GLN A 66 6.66 8.23 19.82
N ARG A 67 6.33 8.62 18.58
CA ARG A 67 6.23 7.69 17.45
C ARG A 67 7.61 7.13 17.10
N VAL A 68 8.63 7.99 17.04
CA VAL A 68 10.02 7.58 16.78
C VAL A 68 10.51 6.61 17.85
N GLU A 69 10.27 6.93 19.13
CA GLU A 69 10.65 6.08 20.26
C GLU A 69 9.94 4.71 20.20
N ALA A 70 8.66 4.68 19.83
CA ALA A 70 7.90 3.45 19.70
C ALA A 70 8.45 2.56 18.56
N TYR A 71 8.73 3.12 17.38
CA TYR A 71 9.41 2.39 16.30
C TYR A 71 10.75 1.85 16.75
N PHE A 72 11.59 2.70 17.33
CA PHE A 72 12.92 2.30 17.77
C PHE A 72 12.86 1.16 18.78
N THR A 73 11.95 1.24 19.76
CA THR A 73 11.78 0.23 20.79
C THR A 73 11.35 -1.11 20.19
N VAL A 74 10.29 -1.11 19.38
CA VAL A 74 9.73 -2.33 18.79
C VAL A 74 10.72 -2.98 17.82
N VAL A 75 11.34 -2.19 16.93
CA VAL A 75 12.35 -2.69 15.98
C VAL A 75 13.58 -3.23 16.72
N SER A 76 14.05 -2.55 17.77
CA SER A 76 15.23 -3.02 18.53
C SER A 76 14.95 -4.32 19.28
N GLN A 77 13.73 -4.52 19.77
CA GLN A 77 13.35 -5.71 20.54
C GLN A 77 13.01 -6.90 19.65
N HIS A 78 12.33 -6.66 18.52
CA HIS A 78 11.72 -7.71 17.71
C HIS A 78 12.27 -7.79 16.30
N GLY A 79 12.85 -6.72 15.75
CA GLY A 79 13.18 -6.62 14.33
C GLY A 79 14.26 -7.57 13.83
N SER A 80 15.04 -8.20 14.72
CA SER A 80 15.99 -9.26 14.39
C SER A 80 15.39 -10.68 14.49
N SER A 81 14.15 -10.80 14.95
CA SER A 81 13.48 -12.09 15.09
C SER A 81 13.10 -12.62 13.71
N VAL A 82 13.29 -13.92 13.50
CA VAL A 82 12.93 -14.59 12.26
C VAL A 82 11.45 -14.37 11.96
N GLY A 83 11.16 -13.94 10.73
CA GLY A 83 9.82 -13.71 10.22
C GLY A 83 9.12 -12.44 10.70
N VAL A 84 9.84 -11.51 11.34
CA VAL A 84 9.33 -10.15 11.56
C VAL A 84 9.49 -9.34 10.28
N THR A 85 8.39 -9.08 9.58
CA THR A 85 8.38 -8.47 8.24
C THR A 85 8.03 -6.99 8.24
N ALA A 86 7.28 -6.52 9.24
CA ALA A 86 6.92 -5.12 9.32
C ALA A 86 6.52 -4.67 10.73
N VAL A 87 6.68 -3.37 10.99
CA VAL A 87 6.14 -2.64 12.14
C VAL A 87 5.25 -1.53 11.61
N CYS A 88 4.11 -1.26 12.23
CA CYS A 88 3.18 -0.20 11.84
C CYS A 88 2.86 0.69 13.02
N ALA A 89 2.73 2.00 12.80
CA ALA A 89 2.21 2.93 13.80
C ALA A 89 1.05 3.75 13.23
N THR A 90 -0.03 3.93 14.00
CA THR A 90 -1.23 4.64 13.53
C THR A 90 -1.29 6.11 13.94
N HIS A 91 -0.16 6.68 14.35
CA HIS A 91 -0.12 8.00 14.98
C HIS A 91 0.91 8.93 14.32
N LYS A 92 0.41 9.92 13.58
CA LYS A 92 1.17 10.99 12.90
C LYS A 92 1.14 12.28 13.70
N VAL A 93 2.09 13.17 13.46
CA VAL A 93 2.02 14.56 13.93
C VAL A 93 2.05 15.48 12.73
N ARG A 94 0.92 16.14 12.42
CA ARG A 94 0.86 17.04 11.27
C ARG A 94 0.85 18.50 11.72
N PRO A 95 1.49 19.41 10.98
CA PRO A 95 1.37 20.84 11.23
C PRO A 95 -0.04 21.30 10.85
N THR A 96 -0.57 22.30 11.56
CA THR A 96 -1.85 22.93 11.21
C THR A 96 -1.74 23.77 9.94
N HIS A 97 -0.54 24.25 9.63
CA HIS A 97 -0.20 24.98 8.41
C HIS A 97 1.10 24.47 7.81
N ARG A 98 1.17 24.32 6.49
CA ARG A 98 2.35 23.82 5.75
C ARG A 98 3.64 24.62 5.98
N THR A 99 3.55 25.85 6.49
CA THR A 99 4.70 26.69 6.83
C THR A 99 5.32 26.35 8.20
N LYS A 100 4.63 25.58 9.04
CA LYS A 100 5.08 25.19 10.38
C LYS A 100 5.90 23.89 10.30
N LEU A 101 7.09 24.00 9.72
CA LEU A 101 8.04 22.89 9.65
C LEU A 101 8.75 22.73 11.00
N ALA A 102 9.17 21.51 11.30
CA ALA A 102 10.05 21.19 12.42
C ALA A 102 11.33 20.54 11.89
N ARG A 103 12.48 20.99 12.37
CA ARG A 103 13.81 20.44 12.07
C ARG A 103 14.35 19.58 13.19
N THR A 104 13.76 19.68 14.38
CA THR A 104 14.19 18.93 15.57
C THR A 104 12.99 18.42 16.36
N ALA A 105 13.18 17.34 17.12
CA ALA A 105 12.18 16.82 18.04
C ALA A 105 11.65 17.87 19.03
N LYS A 106 12.52 18.79 19.46
CA LYS A 106 12.16 19.90 20.36
C LYS A 106 11.19 20.87 19.68
N GLU A 107 11.41 21.20 18.41
CA GLU A 107 10.50 22.04 17.63
C GLU A 107 9.13 21.37 17.44
N VAL A 108 9.10 20.04 17.21
CA VAL A 108 7.83 19.29 17.16
C VAL A 108 7.05 19.42 18.46
N SER A 109 7.71 19.24 19.61
CA SER A 109 7.08 19.41 20.93
C SER A 109 6.60 20.84 21.17
N MET A 110 7.34 21.85 20.70
CA MET A 110 6.91 23.25 20.78
C MET A 110 5.67 23.51 19.93
N HIS A 111 5.61 23.00 18.70
CA HIS A 111 4.44 23.12 17.83
C HIS A 111 3.21 22.41 18.39
N LEU A 112 3.39 21.23 19.00
CA LEU A 112 2.30 20.54 19.70
C LEU A 112 1.80 21.34 20.91
N ALA A 113 2.70 21.92 21.71
CA ALA A 113 2.34 22.72 22.87
C ALA A 113 1.65 24.05 22.51
N SER A 114 2.02 24.66 21.38
CA SER A 114 1.40 25.90 20.88
C SER A 114 0.10 25.67 20.10
N GLY A 115 -0.19 24.43 19.71
CA GLY A 115 -1.30 24.09 18.80
C GLY A 115 -0.99 24.34 17.32
N ASP A 116 0.26 24.64 16.96
CA ASP A 116 0.73 24.74 15.58
C ASP A 116 0.91 23.37 14.91
N ALA A 117 0.88 22.29 15.68
CA ALA A 117 0.79 20.92 15.21
C ALA A 117 -0.25 20.14 16.03
N LYS A 118 -0.74 19.06 15.45
CA LYS A 118 -1.69 18.16 16.11
C LYS A 118 -1.35 16.71 15.86
N HIS A 119 -1.72 15.88 16.83
CA HIS A 119 -1.76 14.44 16.66
C HIS A 119 -2.87 14.08 15.66
N CYS A 120 -2.53 13.24 14.70
CA CYS A 120 -3.43 12.73 13.66
C CYS A 120 -3.42 11.20 13.71
N GLY A 121 -4.60 10.58 13.64
CA GLY A 121 -4.75 9.13 13.80
C GLY A 121 -5.08 8.71 15.24
N GLY A 122 -5.78 7.58 15.36
CA GLY A 122 -6.31 7.06 16.62
C GLY A 122 -7.48 6.08 16.39
N VAL A 123 -8.02 5.51 17.47
CA VAL A 123 -9.01 4.40 17.55
C VAL A 123 -10.30 4.59 16.71
N LYS A 124 -10.53 5.77 16.15
CA LYS A 124 -11.60 5.95 15.16
C LYS A 124 -11.08 5.46 13.81
N VAL A 125 -11.53 4.26 13.46
CA VAL A 125 -11.31 3.48 12.22
C VAL A 125 -11.21 4.32 10.92
N GLU A 126 -11.83 5.50 10.87
CA GLU A 126 -11.81 6.39 9.70
C GLU A 126 -10.51 7.22 9.55
N GLU A 127 -9.61 7.21 10.56
CA GLU A 127 -8.34 7.96 10.56
C GLU A 127 -7.10 7.07 10.78
N GLU A 128 -7.23 5.75 10.71
CA GLU A 128 -6.08 4.84 10.81
C GLU A 128 -5.23 4.90 9.54
N PHE A 129 -4.15 5.68 9.61
CA PHE A 129 -3.08 5.62 8.62
C PHE A 129 -2.11 4.53 9.04
N PHE A 130 -2.06 3.43 8.29
CA PHE A 130 -1.00 2.44 8.47
C PHE A 130 0.26 2.98 7.82
N ASP A 131 1.11 3.65 8.61
CA ASP A 131 2.48 3.87 8.17
C ASP A 131 3.27 2.63 8.51
N PHE A 132 3.78 1.97 7.48
CA PHE A 132 4.56 0.78 7.64
C PHE A 132 6.04 1.11 7.81
N SER A 133 6.74 0.18 8.42
CA SER A 133 8.17 0.05 8.43
C SER A 133 8.49 -1.41 8.17
N CYS A 134 9.51 -1.70 7.37
CA CYS A 134 9.89 -3.07 7.05
C CYS A 134 11.41 -3.18 6.88
N PRO A 135 11.99 -4.38 7.03
CA PRO A 135 13.36 -4.63 6.61
C PRO A 135 13.53 -4.36 5.10
N LEU A 136 14.70 -3.86 4.72
CA LEU A 136 15.08 -3.62 3.34
C LEU A 136 14.84 -4.85 2.45
N GLU A 137 15.16 -6.03 2.96
CA GLU A 137 15.02 -7.32 2.27
C GLU A 137 13.55 -7.65 1.98
N THR A 138 12.65 -7.26 2.88
CA THR A 138 11.20 -7.44 2.72
C THR A 138 10.70 -6.56 1.56
N LEU A 139 11.14 -5.30 1.50
CA LEU A 139 10.82 -4.42 0.39
C LEU A 139 11.41 -4.93 -0.95
N GLY A 140 12.64 -5.44 -0.92
CA GLY A 140 13.28 -6.04 -2.09
C GLY A 140 12.54 -7.26 -2.63
N ALA A 141 12.13 -8.16 -1.74
CA ALA A 141 11.32 -9.32 -2.10
C ALA A 141 9.97 -8.90 -2.70
N PHE A 142 9.29 -7.91 -2.11
CA PHE A 142 8.06 -7.36 -2.68
C PHE A 142 8.26 -6.86 -4.12
N PHE A 143 9.31 -6.08 -4.38
CA PHE A 143 9.58 -5.58 -5.73
C PHE A 143 9.95 -6.69 -6.72
N GLY A 144 10.65 -7.73 -6.26
CA GLY A 144 10.96 -8.91 -7.09
C GLY A 144 9.72 -9.69 -7.53
N LEU A 145 8.62 -9.60 -6.78
CA LEU A 145 7.35 -10.29 -7.08
C LEU A 145 6.36 -9.44 -7.90
N CYS A 146 6.59 -8.13 -8.02
CA CYS A 146 5.65 -7.21 -8.65
C CYS A 146 6.08 -6.84 -10.08
N SER A 147 5.13 -6.90 -11.02
CA SER A 147 5.34 -6.34 -12.36
C SER A 147 5.30 -4.81 -12.35
N ASP A 148 5.87 -4.17 -13.38
CA ASP A 148 5.79 -2.72 -13.60
C ASP A 148 4.35 -2.20 -13.55
N GLU A 149 3.45 -2.89 -14.24
CA GLU A 149 2.04 -2.54 -14.32
C GLU A 149 1.36 -2.58 -12.95
N MET A 150 1.77 -3.50 -12.08
CA MET A 150 1.24 -3.53 -10.73
C MET A 150 1.79 -2.41 -9.86
N LEU A 151 3.10 -2.15 -9.92
CA LEU A 151 3.70 -1.04 -9.17
C LEU A 151 3.21 0.31 -9.69
N LEU A 152 2.73 0.42 -10.92
CA LEU A 152 2.05 1.61 -11.43
C LEU A 152 0.58 1.70 -11.00
N HIS A 153 -0.01 0.62 -10.49
CA HIS A 153 -1.42 0.59 -10.13
C HIS A 153 -1.68 1.36 -8.82
N PRO A 154 -2.80 2.09 -8.71
CA PRO A 154 -3.20 2.77 -7.47
C PRO A 154 -3.48 1.86 -6.26
N PHE A 155 -3.46 0.54 -6.45
CA PHE A 155 -3.69 -0.47 -5.40
C PHE A 155 -2.41 -1.22 -5.01
N ALA A 156 -1.24 -0.74 -5.44
CA ALA A 156 0.04 -1.36 -5.07
C ALA A 156 0.27 -1.36 -3.55
N ASP A 157 -0.27 -0.37 -2.84
CA ASP A 157 -0.31 -0.26 -1.38
C ASP A 157 -1.10 -1.38 -0.71
N LEU A 158 -2.25 -1.75 -1.27
CA LEU A 158 -3.06 -2.88 -0.80
C LEU A 158 -2.27 -4.18 -0.93
N ARG A 159 -1.55 -4.35 -2.05
CA ARG A 159 -0.69 -5.52 -2.22
C ARG A 159 0.47 -5.50 -1.24
N PHE A 160 1.11 -4.36 -1.03
CA PHE A 160 2.24 -4.28 -0.09
C PHE A 160 1.80 -4.60 1.34
N THR A 161 0.67 -4.02 1.77
CA THR A 161 0.03 -4.32 3.06
C THR A 161 -0.21 -5.82 3.21
N ARG A 162 -0.83 -6.43 2.19
CA ARG A 162 -1.11 -7.85 2.21
C ARG A 162 0.14 -8.73 2.16
N PHE A 163 1.13 -8.34 1.37
CA PHE A 163 2.42 -9.00 1.31
C PHE A 163 3.07 -9.01 2.69
N MET A 164 3.07 -7.88 3.41
CA MET A 164 3.60 -7.82 4.78
C MET A 164 2.80 -8.71 5.75
N SER A 165 1.50 -8.89 5.54
CA SER A 165 0.65 -9.71 6.41
C SER A 165 0.61 -11.21 6.08
N GLU A 166 0.80 -11.60 4.82
CA GLU A 166 0.54 -12.97 4.32
C GLU A 166 1.77 -13.68 3.71
N TYR A 167 2.88 -12.98 3.43
CA TYR A 167 4.02 -13.58 2.73
C TYR A 167 4.56 -14.84 3.45
N TYR A 168 4.56 -15.97 2.72
CA TYR A 168 4.80 -17.41 3.01
C TYR A 168 5.52 -17.86 4.30
N ASP A 169 6.32 -17.02 4.93
CA ASP A 169 6.77 -17.12 6.32
C ASP A 169 6.12 -15.97 7.10
N GLY A 170 4.78 -15.91 7.11
CA GLY A 170 4.03 -14.76 7.60
C GLY A 170 3.21 -15.17 8.80
N GLY A 171 3.52 -14.61 9.98
CA GLY A 171 2.67 -14.80 11.13
C GLY A 171 2.09 -13.53 11.70
N ARG A 172 1.29 -13.80 12.74
CA ARG A 172 0.66 -12.94 13.73
C ARG A 172 0.99 -11.46 13.65
N VAL A 173 -0.07 -10.67 13.50
CA VAL A 173 -0.09 -9.27 13.90
C VAL A 173 -0.06 -9.22 15.42
N MET A 174 1.06 -8.79 16.00
CA MET A 174 1.14 -8.52 17.43
C MET A 174 0.90 -7.04 17.69
N TYR A 175 -0.03 -6.78 18.59
CA TYR A 175 -0.45 -5.45 18.97
C TYR A 175 0.26 -5.00 20.25
N PHE A 176 0.86 -3.81 20.20
CA PHE A 176 1.47 -3.16 21.35
C PHE A 176 0.67 -1.90 21.65
N PRO A 177 -0.27 -1.98 22.61
CA PRO A 177 -0.87 -0.78 23.17
C PRO A 177 0.24 0.01 23.86
N THR A 178 0.51 1.22 23.39
CA THR A 178 1.06 2.24 24.27
C THR A 178 -0.06 3.19 24.65
N ASP A 179 0.04 3.84 25.80
CA ASP A 179 -1.00 4.73 26.33
C ASP A 179 -1.39 5.87 25.35
N LYS A 180 -0.58 6.14 24.32
CA LYS A 180 -0.76 7.28 23.39
C LYS A 180 -0.53 6.95 21.90
N VAL A 181 0.11 5.83 21.58
CA VAL A 181 0.48 5.42 20.22
C VAL A 181 0.19 3.93 20.05
N TRP A 182 -0.47 3.55 18.96
CA TRP A 182 -0.72 2.14 18.67
C TRP A 182 0.36 1.69 17.71
N VAL A 183 1.13 0.69 18.11
CA VAL A 183 2.16 0.07 17.26
C VAL A 183 1.85 -1.42 17.10
N TYR A 184 1.97 -1.91 15.89
CA TYR A 184 1.73 -3.30 15.51
C TYR A 184 2.99 -3.84 14.84
N TYR A 185 3.21 -5.15 14.87
CA TYR A 185 4.15 -5.77 13.94
C TYR A 185 3.64 -7.11 13.43
N TYR A 186 4.13 -7.54 12.28
CA TYR A 186 3.79 -8.80 11.64
C TYR A 186 4.92 -9.80 11.88
N SER A 187 4.64 -10.98 12.47
CA SER A 187 5.65 -11.98 12.87
C SER A 187 5.18 -13.43 12.88
N THR A 188 6.00 -14.35 12.37
CA THR A 188 5.81 -15.83 12.40
C THR A 188 5.77 -16.52 13.76
N ALA A 189 5.93 -15.80 14.88
CA ALA A 189 6.20 -16.45 16.17
C ALA A 189 4.96 -17.15 16.76
N TYR A 190 4.97 -18.49 16.66
CA TYR A 190 4.31 -19.55 17.45
C TYR A 190 2.91 -19.32 18.03
N ARG A 191 2.01 -20.27 17.75
CA ARG A 191 0.64 -20.28 18.28
C ARG A 191 0.54 -20.54 19.79
N THR A 192 0.22 -19.53 20.59
CA THR A 192 -0.47 -19.72 21.89
C THR A 192 -1.99 -19.72 21.70
N PRO A 193 -2.75 -20.50 22.49
CA PRO A 193 -4.21 -20.56 22.41
C PRO A 193 -4.93 -19.22 22.59
N ASP A 194 -4.34 -18.31 23.39
CA ASP A 194 -4.95 -17.04 23.81
C ASP A 194 -5.09 -16.02 22.65
N ASP A 195 -4.32 -16.17 21.57
CA ASP A 195 -4.31 -15.20 20.46
C ASP A 195 -5.40 -15.46 19.40
N THR A 196 -6.20 -16.51 19.57
CA THR A 196 -7.31 -16.84 18.65
C THR A 196 -8.46 -15.84 18.79
N GLU A 197 -8.63 -15.24 19.97
CA GLU A 197 -9.72 -14.32 20.28
C GLU A 197 -9.51 -12.92 19.67
N ALA A 198 -8.25 -12.48 19.55
CA ALA A 198 -7.89 -11.19 18.95
C ALA A 198 -8.09 -11.17 17.41
N PHE A 199 -7.91 -12.32 16.75
CA PHE A 199 -8.00 -12.44 15.29
C PHE A 199 -9.43 -12.37 14.76
N ASN A 200 -10.41 -12.92 15.49
CA ASN A 200 -11.80 -13.01 15.05
C ASN A 200 -12.60 -11.70 15.17
N GLN A 201 -12.01 -10.64 15.75
CA GLN A 201 -12.74 -9.40 16.05
C GLN A 201 -12.76 -8.36 14.92
N PHE A 202 -11.97 -8.51 13.84
CA PHE A 202 -11.76 -7.42 12.89
C PHE A 202 -11.81 -7.81 11.41
N GLU A 203 -12.71 -8.72 11.03
CA GLU A 203 -12.91 -9.16 9.63
C GLU A 203 -13.52 -8.09 8.69
N ALA A 204 -13.74 -6.86 9.17
CA ALA A 204 -14.48 -5.82 8.46
C ALA A 204 -13.68 -4.53 8.30
N GLN A 205 -12.56 -4.58 7.57
CA GLN A 205 -11.90 -3.37 7.08
C GLN A 205 -11.35 -3.61 5.68
N ASP A 206 -12.03 -3.06 4.68
CA ASP A 206 -11.41 -2.79 3.38
C ASP A 206 -12.25 -1.80 2.57
N GLN A 207 -11.89 -0.51 2.66
CA GLN A 207 -12.23 0.47 1.62
C GLN A 207 -11.03 1.38 1.39
N ALA A 208 -10.24 1.07 0.36
CA ALA A 208 -9.37 2.05 -0.26
C ALA A 208 -10.12 2.74 -1.40
N SER A 209 -10.37 4.03 -1.25
CA SER A 209 -10.83 4.90 -2.32
C SER A 209 -9.66 5.22 -3.24
N THR A 210 -9.60 4.57 -4.40
CA THR A 210 -8.90 5.15 -5.56
C THR A 210 -9.76 5.02 -6.81
N VAL A 211 -10.06 6.16 -7.43
CA VAL A 211 -10.75 6.19 -8.73
C VAL A 211 -9.69 6.06 -9.82
N VAL A 212 -9.67 4.92 -10.50
CA VAL A 212 -8.89 4.79 -11.74
C VAL A 212 -9.63 5.53 -12.86
N ARG A 213 -8.89 6.31 -13.66
CA ARG A 213 -9.48 6.95 -14.86
C ARG A 213 -9.93 5.88 -15.85
N ILE A 214 -11.06 6.10 -16.50
CA ILE A 214 -11.53 5.29 -17.62
C ILE A 214 -10.41 5.18 -18.65
N ARG A 215 -10.02 3.94 -18.96
CA ARG A 215 -8.91 3.64 -19.87
C ARG A 215 -9.44 3.54 -21.32
N PRO A 216 -8.59 3.72 -22.35
CA PRO A 216 -9.01 3.53 -23.75
C PRO A 216 -9.63 2.15 -24.02
N GLU A 217 -9.06 1.10 -23.42
CA GLU A 217 -9.58 -0.28 -23.45
C GLU A 217 -10.97 -0.42 -22.80
N ASP A 218 -11.29 0.38 -21.77
CA ASP A 218 -12.63 0.37 -21.17
C ASP A 218 -13.66 0.95 -22.13
N LEU A 219 -13.27 2.00 -22.88
CA LEU A 219 -14.12 2.58 -23.92
C LEU A 219 -14.33 1.61 -25.09
N GLU A 220 -13.31 0.84 -25.47
CA GLU A 220 -13.43 -0.19 -26.52
C GLU A 220 -14.38 -1.31 -26.10
N GLU A 221 -14.24 -1.81 -24.87
CA GLU A 221 -15.15 -2.82 -24.31
C GLU A 221 -16.57 -2.27 -24.16
N ALA A 222 -16.72 -1.03 -23.70
CA ALA A 222 -18.01 -0.36 -23.61
C ALA A 222 -18.68 -0.23 -24.98
N ARG A 223 -17.94 0.16 -26.03
CA ARG A 223 -18.46 0.19 -27.40
C ARG A 223 -18.92 -1.19 -27.88
N ALA A 224 -18.13 -2.23 -27.63
CA ALA A 224 -18.47 -3.60 -28.02
C ALA A 224 -19.74 -4.09 -27.30
N MET A 225 -19.90 -3.78 -26.02
CA MET A 225 -21.09 -4.09 -25.22
C MET A 225 -22.32 -3.32 -25.72
N CYS A 226 -22.17 -2.01 -25.93
CA CYS A 226 -23.22 -1.16 -26.47
C CYS A 226 -23.69 -1.66 -27.84
N ALA A 227 -22.79 -2.01 -28.76
CA ALA A 227 -23.15 -2.51 -30.08
C ALA A 227 -24.03 -3.78 -30.01
N LYS A 228 -23.72 -4.70 -29.09
CA LYS A 228 -24.53 -5.91 -28.83
C LYS A 228 -25.89 -5.56 -28.23
N ARG A 229 -25.92 -4.71 -27.20
CA ARG A 229 -27.16 -4.28 -26.49
C ARG A 229 -28.10 -3.50 -27.41
N CYS A 230 -27.53 -2.74 -28.33
CA CYS A 230 -28.23 -1.89 -29.27
C CYS A 230 -28.72 -2.64 -30.53
N GLY A 231 -28.45 -3.94 -30.68
CA GLY A 231 -28.86 -4.69 -31.87
C GLY A 231 -28.33 -4.09 -33.18
N GLY A 232 -27.13 -3.49 -33.14
CA GLY A 232 -26.50 -2.87 -34.30
C GLY A 232 -26.79 -1.37 -34.52
N ARG A 233 -27.69 -0.73 -33.75
CA ARG A 233 -27.74 0.75 -33.77
C ARG A 233 -26.51 1.35 -33.11
N ALA A 234 -26.13 2.56 -33.56
CA ALA A 234 -25.09 3.33 -32.87
C ALA A 234 -25.58 3.68 -31.45
N PRO A 235 -24.77 3.44 -30.41
CA PRO A 235 -25.11 3.90 -29.07
C PRO A 235 -25.09 5.43 -29.02
N SER A 236 -26.00 6.00 -28.24
CA SER A 236 -25.91 7.41 -27.87
C SER A 236 -24.67 7.67 -27.00
N LYS A 237 -24.23 8.93 -26.94
CA LYS A 237 -23.12 9.31 -26.07
C LYS A 237 -23.39 8.93 -24.60
N ALA A 238 -24.60 9.19 -24.10
CA ALA A 238 -24.98 8.87 -22.72
C ALA A 238 -24.90 7.36 -22.43
N GLU A 239 -25.34 6.51 -23.36
CA GLU A 239 -25.25 5.06 -23.20
C GLU A 239 -23.80 4.56 -23.21
N LEU A 240 -22.95 5.18 -24.03
CA LEU A 240 -21.53 4.84 -24.06
C LEU A 240 -20.82 5.29 -22.78
N ASP A 241 -21.12 6.47 -22.27
CA ASP A 241 -20.55 7.00 -21.03
C ASP A 241 -20.96 6.11 -19.84
N GLU A 242 -22.24 5.77 -19.70
CA GLU A 242 -22.74 4.85 -18.66
C GLU A 242 -22.08 3.47 -18.76
N MET A 243 -21.90 2.96 -19.98
CA MET A 243 -21.26 1.67 -20.20
C MET A 243 -19.77 1.70 -19.88
N ALA A 244 -19.09 2.81 -20.19
CA ALA A 244 -17.68 3.01 -19.85
C ALA A 244 -17.47 3.07 -18.34
N ASP A 245 -18.37 3.73 -17.61
CA ASP A 245 -18.37 3.76 -16.15
C ASP A 245 -18.57 2.35 -15.56
N LEU A 246 -19.50 1.57 -16.12
CA LEU A 246 -19.74 0.18 -15.71
C LEU A 246 -18.48 -0.68 -15.94
N VAL A 247 -17.92 -0.65 -17.15
CA VAL A 247 -16.73 -1.44 -17.49
C VAL A 247 -15.54 -1.05 -16.62
N SER A 248 -15.30 0.25 -16.47
CA SER A 248 -14.22 0.79 -15.62
C SER A 248 -14.38 0.34 -14.17
N SER A 249 -15.60 0.41 -13.61
CA SER A 249 -15.88 -0.02 -12.24
C SER A 249 -15.67 -1.53 -12.06
N LEU A 250 -16.15 -2.35 -13.00
CA LEU A 250 -15.92 -3.79 -12.97
C LEU A 250 -14.43 -4.12 -13.03
N ARG A 251 -13.67 -3.46 -13.91
CA ARG A 251 -12.23 -3.65 -14.01
C ARG A 251 -11.53 -3.24 -12.72
N GLN A 252 -11.88 -2.11 -12.13
CA GLN A 252 -11.28 -1.65 -10.87
C GLN A 252 -11.52 -2.65 -9.74
N ASN A 253 -12.74 -3.18 -9.62
CA ASN A 253 -13.04 -4.19 -8.61
C ASN A 253 -12.27 -5.49 -8.84
N ILE A 254 -12.17 -5.94 -10.10
CA ILE A 254 -11.39 -7.13 -10.47
C ILE A 254 -9.89 -6.90 -10.20
N ASP A 255 -9.34 -5.76 -10.63
CA ASP A 255 -7.95 -5.37 -10.40
C ASP A 255 -7.65 -5.35 -8.90
N GLY A 256 -8.52 -4.73 -8.10
CA GLY A 256 -8.38 -4.69 -6.64
C GLY A 256 -8.35 -6.06 -6.00
N VAL A 257 -9.25 -6.97 -6.39
CA VAL A 257 -9.27 -8.34 -5.86
C VAL A 257 -8.06 -9.15 -6.32
N LEU A 258 -7.65 -9.05 -7.59
CA LEU A 258 -6.49 -9.78 -8.11
C LEU A 258 -5.17 -9.29 -7.52
N ILE A 259 -4.99 -7.97 -7.41
CA ILE A 259 -3.81 -7.34 -6.79
C ILE A 259 -3.73 -7.72 -5.32
N ARG A 260 -4.88 -7.77 -4.62
CA ARG A 260 -4.93 -8.23 -3.24
C ARG A 260 -4.64 -9.73 -3.16
N HIS A 261 -5.34 -10.58 -3.90
CA HIS A 261 -5.19 -12.03 -3.77
C HIS A 261 -3.85 -12.59 -4.20
N PHE A 262 -3.15 -11.92 -5.13
CA PHE A 262 -1.91 -12.34 -5.81
C PHE A 262 -1.33 -13.66 -5.28
N PRO A 263 -1.81 -14.80 -5.77
CA PRO A 263 -1.43 -16.08 -5.22
C PRO A 263 0.04 -16.38 -5.56
N ASP A 264 0.78 -16.91 -4.58
CA ASP A 264 2.13 -17.42 -4.80
C ASP A 264 2.11 -18.66 -5.74
N GLU A 265 0.94 -19.27 -5.87
CA GLU A 265 0.65 -20.36 -6.81
C GLU A 265 -0.15 -19.84 -8.01
N PRO A 266 -0.02 -20.48 -9.20
CA PRO A 266 -0.87 -20.16 -10.34
C PRO A 266 -2.36 -20.20 -9.99
N LEU A 267 -3.11 -19.19 -10.44
CA LEU A 267 -4.54 -19.08 -10.20
C LEU A 267 -5.29 -20.03 -11.15
N THR A 268 -6.14 -20.92 -10.62
CA THR A 268 -6.95 -21.76 -11.49
C THR A 268 -7.94 -20.91 -12.29
N VAL A 269 -8.29 -21.34 -13.52
CA VAL A 269 -9.37 -20.67 -14.28
C VAL A 269 -10.68 -20.63 -13.48
N GLY A 270 -10.92 -21.63 -12.63
CA GLY A 270 -12.08 -21.66 -11.73
C GLY A 270 -12.08 -20.50 -10.72
N GLU A 271 -10.95 -20.23 -10.09
CA GLU A 271 -10.80 -19.12 -9.13
C GLU A 271 -10.91 -17.75 -9.79
N MET A 272 -10.25 -17.56 -10.92
CA MET A 272 -10.37 -16.34 -11.71
C MET A 272 -11.85 -16.08 -12.08
N LYS A 273 -12.59 -17.13 -12.49
CA LYS A 273 -14.02 -17.02 -12.76
C LYS A 273 -14.84 -16.68 -11.51
N ARG A 274 -14.51 -17.25 -10.35
CA ARG A 274 -15.18 -16.89 -9.07
C ARG A 274 -14.98 -15.43 -8.73
N ILE A 275 -13.75 -14.91 -8.87
CA ILE A 275 -13.44 -13.49 -8.67
C ILE A 275 -14.27 -12.63 -9.62
N ALA A 276 -14.24 -12.96 -10.92
CA ALA A 276 -15.01 -12.27 -11.95
C ALA A 276 -16.51 -12.23 -11.62
N VAL A 277 -17.12 -13.39 -11.33
CA VAL A 277 -18.55 -13.52 -10.99
C VAL A 277 -18.93 -12.71 -9.75
N GLY A 278 -18.08 -12.73 -8.72
CA GLY A 278 -18.30 -11.96 -7.49
C GLY A 278 -18.43 -10.45 -7.75
N GLN A 279 -17.69 -9.92 -8.73
CA GLN A 279 -17.74 -8.50 -9.08
C GLN A 279 -18.95 -8.11 -9.94
N CYS A 280 -19.62 -9.08 -10.56
CA CYS A 280 -20.73 -8.78 -11.46
C CYS A 280 -22.04 -8.44 -10.71
N GLN A 281 -22.12 -8.64 -9.39
CA GLN A 281 -23.30 -8.31 -8.53
C GLN A 281 -24.66 -8.76 -9.11
N GLY A 282 -24.70 -9.92 -9.77
CA GLY A 282 -25.93 -10.46 -10.38
C GLY A 282 -26.29 -9.90 -11.76
N ASN A 283 -25.49 -8.99 -12.34
CA ASN A 283 -25.70 -8.46 -13.68
C ASN A 283 -25.21 -9.44 -14.75
N VAL A 284 -26.14 -10.00 -15.53
CA VAL A 284 -25.86 -10.99 -16.60
C VAL A 284 -24.98 -10.42 -17.70
N LEU A 285 -25.11 -9.12 -18.02
CA LEU A 285 -24.25 -8.46 -19.00
C LEU A 285 -22.81 -8.33 -18.47
N ALA A 286 -22.66 -8.08 -17.17
CA ALA A 286 -21.35 -8.02 -16.54
C ALA A 286 -20.65 -9.38 -16.59
N LEU A 287 -21.34 -10.51 -16.38
CA LEU A 287 -20.74 -11.85 -16.47
C LEU A 287 -19.99 -12.11 -17.79
N GLN A 288 -20.49 -11.59 -18.91
CA GLN A 288 -19.88 -11.78 -20.23
C GLN A 288 -18.55 -11.04 -20.42
N ILE A 289 -18.30 -10.00 -19.63
CA ILE A 289 -17.07 -9.21 -19.68
C ILE A 289 -16.17 -9.45 -18.48
N CYS A 290 -16.72 -9.72 -17.28
CA CYS A 290 -15.95 -9.91 -16.05
C CYS A 290 -14.83 -10.97 -16.25
N GLU A 291 -15.12 -12.10 -16.90
CA GLU A 291 -14.10 -13.13 -17.18
C GLU A 291 -12.96 -12.58 -18.07
N ARG A 292 -13.31 -11.84 -19.11
CA ARG A 292 -12.32 -11.28 -20.05
C ARG A 292 -11.49 -10.20 -19.39
N LEU A 293 -12.12 -9.32 -18.61
CA LEU A 293 -11.44 -8.30 -17.81
C LEU A 293 -10.47 -8.97 -16.84
N ALA A 294 -10.91 -10.02 -16.12
CA ALA A 294 -10.06 -10.77 -15.22
C ALA A 294 -8.86 -11.43 -15.92
N ARG A 295 -9.05 -12.04 -17.10
CA ARG A 295 -7.93 -12.57 -17.91
C ARG A 295 -6.95 -11.48 -18.32
N GLN A 296 -7.45 -10.34 -18.81
CA GLN A 296 -6.61 -9.21 -19.19
C GLN A 296 -5.79 -8.70 -17.99
N SER A 297 -6.43 -8.60 -16.82
CA SER A 297 -5.78 -8.18 -15.58
C SER A 297 -4.74 -9.19 -15.11
N CYS A 298 -5.01 -10.50 -15.19
CA CYS A 298 -4.02 -11.54 -14.87
C CYS A 298 -2.78 -11.41 -15.76
N THR A 299 -2.97 -11.29 -17.07
CA THR A 299 -1.86 -11.08 -18.03
C THR A 299 -1.08 -9.80 -17.70
N ARG A 300 -1.77 -8.68 -17.45
CA ARG A 300 -1.16 -7.39 -17.12
C ARG A 300 -0.32 -7.45 -15.84
N PHE A 301 -0.82 -8.15 -14.84
CA PHE A 301 -0.18 -8.26 -13.53
C PHE A 301 0.82 -9.41 -13.43
N GLY A 302 1.00 -10.19 -14.50
CA GLY A 302 1.89 -11.35 -14.51
C GLY A 302 1.39 -12.51 -13.64
N ILE A 303 0.08 -12.57 -13.34
CA ILE A 303 -0.54 -13.67 -12.60
C ILE A 303 -0.64 -14.87 -13.54
N GLN A 304 0.01 -15.98 -13.18
CA GLN A 304 -0.05 -17.22 -13.94
C GLN A 304 -1.43 -17.88 -13.79
N LEU A 305 -1.95 -18.45 -14.88
CA LEU A 305 -3.20 -19.21 -14.89
C LEU A 305 -2.92 -20.68 -15.22
N GLU A 306 -3.51 -21.61 -14.46
CA GLU A 306 -3.48 -23.06 -14.76
C GLU A 306 -4.48 -23.48 -15.85
#